data_AF-A0A9W8QPG5-F1
#
_entry.id   AF-A0A9W8QPG5-F1
#
_cell.length_a   1.000
_cell.length_b   1.000
_cell.length_c   1.000
_cell.angle_alpha   90.00
_cell.angle_beta   90.00
_cell.angle_gamma   90.00
#
_symmetry.space_group_name_H-M   'P 1'
#
loop_
_entity.id
_entity.type
_entity.pdbx_description
1 polymer ?
#
loop_
_entity_poly.entity_id
_entity_poly.type
_entity_poly.pdbx_seq_one_letter_code
_entity_poly.pdbx_strand_id
1 'polypeptide(L)'
;MYSKYYQIPYPSHKSPMDGDTAHRDLDWAYAAQTDRIFSFGVNERGVTRDQKLHLLQTEFWPALARWVESRQEVLPGGTLVGGWWRADMMGMLDWYRDCLHLTARWDDAVVAHADGVWRDVLLTSPWFHWAEFFPLLKEPVLDDRGRPIVDDAGRVLYQDRDPHGDGMEDAFMDLWEAVANARPLRKTPAGHFIMPHMLPPSYELRKLRKSGGPPLAEIGPFVSF
;
A
#
# COMPACT_ATOMS: atom_id res chain seq x y z
N MET A 1 25.29 -28.48 -9.56
CA MET A 1 25.33 -27.08 -10.02
C MET A 1 23.89 -26.63 -10.23
N TYR A 2 23.16 -26.30 -9.16
CA TYR A 2 21.71 -26.12 -9.23
C TYR A 2 21.17 -25.05 -8.29
N SER A 3 20.14 -24.37 -8.80
CA SER A 3 19.19 -23.48 -8.13
C SER A 3 19.69 -22.12 -7.61
N LYS A 4 19.04 -21.05 -8.08
CA LYS A 4 18.32 -20.06 -7.24
C LYS A 4 17.50 -19.08 -8.10
N TYR A 5 16.62 -19.63 -8.94
CA TYR A 5 15.50 -18.90 -9.52
C TYR A 5 14.21 -19.58 -9.07
N TYR A 6 13.97 -19.49 -7.76
CA TYR A 6 12.60 -19.59 -7.30
C TYR A 6 11.94 -18.23 -7.44
N GLN A 7 10.64 -18.31 -7.35
CA GLN A 7 9.76 -17.46 -8.09
C GLN A 7 8.36 -17.71 -7.40
N ILE A 8 7.49 -16.72 -7.17
CA ILE A 8 6.06 -16.74 -6.76
C ILE A 8 5.23 -15.83 -7.72
N PRO A 9 4.07 -16.24 -8.26
CA PRO A 9 3.32 -15.45 -9.25
C PRO A 9 2.10 -14.75 -8.65
N TYR A 10 1.73 -13.67 -9.33
CA TYR A 10 0.32 -13.35 -9.51
C TYR A 10 -0.26 -14.36 -10.54
N PRO A 11 -1.25 -15.22 -10.20
CA PRO A 11 -1.74 -16.21 -11.16
C PRO A 11 -2.45 -15.50 -12.33
N SER A 12 -2.03 -15.82 -13.55
CA SER A 12 -2.53 -15.18 -14.78
C SER A 12 -4.01 -15.44 -15.09
N HIS A 13 -4.64 -16.34 -14.32
CA HIS A 13 -5.97 -16.89 -14.57
C HIS A 13 -6.84 -16.97 -13.30
N LYS A 14 -6.34 -16.52 -12.12
CA LYS A 14 -7.09 -16.53 -10.86
C LYS A 14 -6.52 -15.50 -9.87
N SER A 15 -7.36 -14.68 -9.25
CA SER A 15 -6.92 -13.54 -8.44
C SER A 15 -6.89 -13.85 -6.93
N PRO A 16 -5.93 -13.34 -6.13
CA PRO A 16 -6.07 -13.29 -4.67
C PRO A 16 -7.24 -12.41 -4.22
N MET A 17 -7.79 -11.62 -5.15
CA MET A 17 -8.83 -10.62 -4.93
C MET A 17 -10.22 -11.13 -5.39
N ASP A 18 -10.34 -12.40 -5.81
CA ASP A 18 -11.61 -13.09 -6.08
C ASP A 18 -12.19 -13.78 -4.83
N GLY A 19 -11.45 -13.85 -3.72
CA GLY A 19 -11.89 -14.44 -2.46
C GLY A 19 -12.76 -13.50 -1.62
N ASP A 20 -13.65 -14.06 -0.79
CA ASP A 20 -14.30 -13.27 0.26
C ASP A 20 -13.35 -13.07 1.47
N THR A 21 -13.63 -12.06 2.29
CA THR A 21 -12.76 -11.68 3.41
C THR A 21 -12.69 -12.71 4.54
N ALA A 22 -13.54 -13.75 4.53
CA ALA A 22 -13.68 -14.80 5.52
C ALA A 22 -13.27 -16.21 5.03
N HIS A 23 -12.99 -16.41 3.73
CA HIS A 23 -12.53 -17.68 3.17
C HIS A 23 -11.21 -17.53 2.39
N ARG A 24 -10.15 -18.22 2.83
CA ARG A 24 -8.92 -18.41 2.03
C ARG A 24 -9.32 -19.10 0.73
N ASP A 25 -9.15 -18.44 -0.41
CA ASP A 25 -9.33 -19.08 -1.71
C ASP A 25 -8.26 -20.18 -1.86
N LEU A 26 -8.66 -21.42 -1.58
CA LEU A 26 -7.77 -22.57 -1.57
C LEU A 26 -7.22 -22.84 -2.97
N ASP A 27 -8.00 -22.64 -4.04
CA ASP A 27 -7.50 -22.83 -5.39
C ASP A 27 -6.47 -21.76 -5.75
N TRP A 28 -6.65 -20.51 -5.30
CA TRP A 28 -5.62 -19.48 -5.43
C TRP A 28 -4.36 -19.87 -4.67
N ALA A 29 -4.51 -20.34 -3.42
CA ALA A 29 -3.39 -20.79 -2.60
C ALA A 29 -2.66 -22.00 -3.22
N TYR A 30 -3.38 -22.89 -3.91
CA TYR A 30 -2.79 -23.98 -4.69
C TYR A 30 -2.13 -23.48 -5.99
N ALA A 31 -2.76 -22.55 -6.73
CA ALA A 31 -2.19 -21.97 -7.95
C ALA A 31 -0.87 -21.22 -7.66
N ALA A 32 -0.81 -20.47 -6.55
CA ALA A 32 0.40 -19.80 -6.06
C ALA A 32 1.50 -20.77 -5.55
N GLN A 33 1.18 -22.05 -5.34
CA GLN A 33 2.16 -23.10 -5.06
C GLN A 33 2.69 -23.76 -6.33
N THR A 34 1.87 -23.89 -7.38
CA THR A 34 2.22 -24.61 -8.62
C THR A 34 2.90 -23.71 -9.65
N ASP A 35 2.32 -22.56 -9.96
CA ASP A 35 3.04 -21.51 -10.66
C ASP A 35 3.92 -20.81 -9.63
N ARG A 36 5.15 -20.49 -10.01
CA ARG A 36 6.14 -19.81 -9.16
C ARG A 36 6.89 -18.80 -10.08
N ILE A 37 6.70 -17.44 -9.96
CA ILE A 37 7.30 -16.31 -10.81
C ILE A 37 8.28 -15.20 -10.18
N PHE A 38 8.27 -14.80 -8.90
CA PHE A 38 9.23 -13.89 -8.19
C PHE A 38 9.71 -14.38 -6.77
N SER A 39 11.01 -14.57 -6.44
CA SER A 39 11.50 -14.84 -5.04
C SER A 39 12.70 -13.97 -4.66
N PHE A 40 12.76 -13.55 -3.40
CA PHE A 40 13.99 -12.97 -2.87
C PHE A 40 15.02 -14.07 -2.64
N GLY A 41 16.27 -13.77 -2.99
CA GLY A 41 17.40 -14.55 -2.50
C GLY A 41 17.51 -14.38 -1.00
N VAL A 42 16.75 -15.18 -0.24
CA VAL A 42 16.87 -15.30 1.21
C VAL A 42 18.29 -15.78 1.47
N ASN A 43 19.13 -14.84 1.85
CA ASN A 43 20.42 -15.12 2.44
C ASN A 43 20.20 -15.47 3.91
N GLU A 44 21.25 -15.84 4.63
CA GLU A 44 21.18 -16.24 6.05
C GLU A 44 20.66 -15.12 6.98
N ARG A 45 20.40 -13.90 6.45
CA ARG A 45 19.89 -12.73 7.17
C ARG A 45 18.40 -12.43 6.93
N GLY A 46 17.69 -13.26 6.16
CA GLY A 46 16.25 -13.07 5.87
C GLY A 46 15.96 -12.08 4.75
N VAL A 47 14.70 -11.63 4.64
CA VAL A 47 14.28 -10.63 3.65
C VAL A 47 14.50 -9.21 4.18
N THR A 48 15.27 -8.42 3.44
CA THR A 48 15.63 -7.04 3.80
C THR A 48 14.47 -6.05 3.61
N ARG A 49 14.53 -4.89 4.26
CA ARG A 49 13.53 -3.82 4.09
C ARG A 49 13.42 -3.33 2.65
N ASP A 50 14.55 -3.18 1.95
CA ASP A 50 14.55 -2.71 0.56
C ASP A 50 13.83 -3.70 -0.36
N GLN A 51 13.99 -5.00 -0.12
CA GLN A 51 13.26 -6.06 -0.83
C GLN A 51 11.75 -5.99 -0.56
N LYS A 52 11.33 -5.80 0.70
CA LYS A 52 9.93 -5.59 1.08
C LYS A 52 9.31 -4.39 0.34
N LEU A 53 9.97 -3.24 0.41
CA LEU A 53 9.52 -2.00 -0.25
C LEU A 53 9.51 -2.12 -1.78
N HIS A 54 10.47 -2.83 -2.37
CA HIS A 54 10.51 -3.09 -3.81
C HIS A 54 9.30 -3.92 -4.26
N LEU A 55 8.98 -5.02 -3.57
CA LEU A 55 7.81 -5.86 -3.86
C LEU A 55 6.50 -5.06 -3.83
N LEU A 56 6.36 -4.17 -2.85
CA LEU A 56 5.21 -3.26 -2.77
C LEU A 56 5.16 -2.31 -3.98
N GLN A 57 6.30 -1.71 -4.34
CA GLN A 57 6.37 -0.66 -5.36
C GLN A 57 6.24 -1.17 -6.80
N THR A 58 6.82 -2.33 -7.14
CA THR A 58 6.87 -2.82 -8.54
C THR A 58 5.81 -3.87 -8.86
N GLU A 59 5.41 -4.69 -7.89
CA GLU A 59 4.46 -5.78 -8.12
C GLU A 59 3.09 -5.51 -7.48
N PHE A 60 3.05 -5.25 -6.17
CA PHE A 60 1.81 -5.13 -5.39
C PHE A 60 0.88 -4.04 -5.93
N TRP A 61 1.34 -2.78 -5.91
CA TRP A 61 0.49 -1.65 -6.32
C TRP A 61 0.11 -1.70 -7.81
N PRO A 62 1.01 -2.05 -8.74
CA PRO A 62 0.64 -2.26 -10.14
C PRO A 62 -0.31 -3.43 -10.38
N ALA A 63 -0.22 -4.53 -9.63
CA ALA A 63 -1.15 -5.66 -9.75
C ALA A 63 -2.55 -5.29 -9.28
N LEU A 64 -2.68 -4.73 -8.07
CA LEU A 64 -3.95 -4.27 -7.52
C LEU A 64 -4.60 -3.19 -8.40
N ALA A 65 -3.82 -2.26 -8.96
CA ALA A 65 -4.34 -1.22 -9.86
C ALA A 65 -4.87 -1.79 -11.19
N ARG A 66 -4.17 -2.78 -11.79
CA ARG A 66 -4.65 -3.49 -12.99
C ARG A 66 -5.92 -4.29 -12.70
N TRP A 67 -6.01 -4.91 -11.53
CA TRP A 67 -7.19 -5.66 -11.11
C TRP A 67 -8.43 -4.78 -11.03
N VAL A 68 -8.35 -3.69 -10.25
CA VAL A 68 -9.45 -2.73 -10.08
C VAL A 68 -9.89 -2.17 -11.44
N GLU A 69 -8.96 -1.82 -12.33
CA GLU A 69 -9.29 -1.41 -13.71
C GLU A 69 -9.98 -2.52 -14.53
N SER A 70 -9.49 -3.77 -14.45
CA SER A 70 -10.06 -4.88 -15.23
C SER A 70 -11.50 -5.23 -14.87
N ARG A 71 -11.93 -4.91 -13.64
CA ARG A 71 -13.31 -5.11 -13.15
C ARG A 71 -14.13 -3.81 -13.12
N GLN A 72 -13.64 -2.72 -13.72
CA GLN A 72 -14.41 -1.49 -13.86
C GLN A 72 -15.42 -1.59 -15.01
N GLU A 73 -16.69 -1.42 -14.68
CA GLU A 73 -17.80 -1.37 -15.63
C GLU A 73 -18.44 0.02 -15.59
N VAL A 74 -18.66 0.63 -16.76
CA VAL A 74 -19.43 1.87 -16.87
C VAL A 74 -20.86 1.50 -17.27
N LEU A 75 -21.78 1.55 -16.31
CA LEU A 75 -23.18 1.23 -16.54
C LEU A 75 -23.86 2.26 -17.47
N PRO A 76 -24.97 1.86 -18.15
CA PRO A 76 -25.82 2.80 -18.87
C PRO A 76 -26.29 3.94 -17.95
N GLY A 77 -25.83 5.16 -18.23
CA GLY A 77 -25.99 6.34 -17.35
C GLY A 77 -24.67 6.94 -16.85
N GLY A 78 -23.53 6.29 -17.07
CA GLY A 78 -22.21 6.80 -16.72
C GLY A 78 -21.74 6.47 -15.30
N THR A 79 -22.52 5.69 -14.55
CA THR A 79 -22.13 5.19 -13.23
C THR A 79 -20.98 4.20 -13.35
N LEU A 80 -19.85 4.49 -12.73
CA LEU A 80 -18.72 3.57 -12.62
C LEU A 80 -18.99 2.57 -11.49
N VAL A 81 -19.02 1.28 -11.82
CA VAL A 81 -18.99 0.14 -10.88
C VAL A 81 -17.59 -0.45 -10.91
N GLY A 82 -17.11 -0.99 -9.78
CA GLY A 82 -15.75 -1.51 -9.68
C GLY A 82 -14.72 -0.53 -9.09
N GLY A 83 -15.08 0.19 -8.02
CA GLY A 83 -14.12 0.96 -7.22
C GLY A 83 -13.16 0.06 -6.42
N TRP A 84 -12.12 0.64 -5.82
CA TRP A 84 -11.15 -0.04 -4.94
C TRP A 84 -11.86 -0.63 -3.73
N TRP A 85 -11.69 -1.92 -3.43
CA TRP A 85 -12.38 -2.55 -2.31
C TRP A 85 -11.40 -3.00 -1.23
N ARG A 86 -11.81 -2.87 0.04
CA ARG A 86 -11.07 -3.39 1.20
C ARG A 86 -10.73 -4.88 1.04
N ALA A 87 -11.63 -5.67 0.46
CA ALA A 87 -11.42 -7.09 0.18
C ALA A 87 -10.19 -7.34 -0.73
N ASP A 88 -10.01 -6.56 -1.80
CA ASP A 88 -8.85 -6.71 -2.68
C ASP A 88 -7.55 -6.45 -1.93
N MET A 89 -7.53 -5.40 -1.09
CA MET A 89 -6.36 -5.02 -0.30
C MET A 89 -6.00 -6.10 0.72
N MET A 90 -6.99 -6.65 1.43
CA MET A 90 -6.75 -7.77 2.36
C MET A 90 -6.14 -8.99 1.64
N GLY A 91 -6.71 -9.39 0.49
CA GLY A 91 -6.18 -10.51 -0.31
C GLY A 91 -4.76 -10.25 -0.83
N MET A 92 -4.47 -9.01 -1.24
CA MET A 92 -3.11 -8.60 -1.63
C MET A 92 -2.13 -8.56 -0.44
N LEU A 93 -2.56 -8.16 0.76
CA LEU A 93 -1.73 -8.25 1.97
C LEU A 93 -1.43 -9.69 2.36
N ASP A 94 -2.41 -10.59 2.28
CA ASP A 94 -2.21 -12.02 2.55
C ASP A 94 -1.21 -12.62 1.53
N TRP A 95 -1.30 -12.27 0.24
CA TRP A 95 -0.28 -12.62 -0.77
C TRP A 95 1.11 -12.04 -0.45
N TYR A 96 1.19 -10.78 -0.03
CA TYR A 96 2.45 -10.14 0.33
C TYR A 96 3.10 -10.79 1.57
N ARG A 97 2.28 -11.21 2.55
CA ARG A 97 2.71 -11.98 3.73
C ARG A 97 3.25 -13.35 3.32
N ASP A 98 2.53 -14.09 2.48
CA ASP A 98 2.97 -15.38 1.90
C ASP A 98 4.31 -15.23 1.14
N CYS A 99 4.49 -14.16 0.34
CA CYS A 99 5.73 -13.87 -0.38
C CYS A 99 6.95 -13.59 0.50
N LEU A 100 6.73 -13.19 1.76
CA LEU A 100 7.77 -12.81 2.71
C LEU A 100 7.95 -13.82 3.85
N HIS A 101 7.19 -14.92 3.84
CA HIS A 101 7.09 -15.88 4.94
C HIS A 101 6.70 -15.21 6.27
N LEU A 102 5.82 -14.21 6.20
CA LEU A 102 5.13 -13.64 7.35
C LEU A 102 3.85 -14.44 7.63
N THR A 103 3.32 -14.33 8.85
CA THR A 103 2.06 -14.95 9.22
C THR A 103 0.91 -14.33 8.44
N ALA A 104 0.25 -15.10 7.57
CA ALA A 104 -0.96 -14.67 6.90
C ALA A 104 -2.13 -14.58 7.89
N ARG A 105 -3.11 -13.72 7.63
CA ARG A 105 -4.27 -13.52 8.51
C ARG A 105 -5.12 -14.79 8.68
N TRP A 106 -5.04 -15.70 7.72
CA TRP A 106 -5.68 -17.03 7.75
C TRP A 106 -5.06 -17.99 8.76
N ASP A 107 -3.76 -17.81 9.06
CA ASP A 107 -3.02 -18.69 9.97
C ASP A 107 -3.07 -18.13 11.40
N ASP A 108 -2.91 -16.80 11.57
CA ASP A 108 -3.22 -16.07 12.80
C ASP A 108 -3.52 -14.59 12.49
N ALA A 109 -4.79 -14.20 12.62
CA ALA A 109 -5.23 -12.83 12.36
C ALA A 109 -4.68 -11.80 13.36
N VAL A 110 -4.46 -12.19 14.62
CA VAL A 110 -3.94 -11.27 15.66
C VAL A 110 -2.48 -10.95 15.37
N VAL A 111 -1.68 -11.96 15.02
CA VAL A 111 -0.28 -11.76 14.62
C VAL A 111 -0.18 -10.98 13.31
N ALA A 112 -1.03 -11.26 12.33
CA ALA A 112 -1.05 -10.52 11.07
C ALA A 112 -1.37 -9.03 11.29
N HIS A 113 -2.43 -8.69 12.03
CA HIS A 113 -2.78 -7.29 12.29
C HIS A 113 -1.74 -6.55 13.15
N ALA A 114 -0.97 -7.26 13.98
CA ALA A 114 0.11 -6.69 14.79
C ALA A 114 1.46 -6.60 14.06
N ASP A 115 1.62 -7.10 12.83
CA ASP A 115 2.92 -7.16 12.14
C ASP A 115 3.43 -5.80 11.63
N GLY A 116 2.56 -4.78 11.61
CA GLY A 116 2.87 -3.41 11.18
C GLY A 116 3.03 -3.21 9.67
N VAL A 117 2.76 -4.24 8.85
CA VAL A 117 2.91 -4.21 7.38
C VAL A 117 2.10 -3.09 6.73
N TRP A 118 0.91 -2.78 7.26
CA TRP A 118 0.06 -1.68 6.80
C TRP A 118 0.83 -0.35 6.67
N ARG A 119 1.86 -0.10 7.49
CA ARG A 119 2.63 1.14 7.46
C ARG A 119 3.62 1.19 6.29
N ASP A 120 4.32 0.10 5.97
CA ASP A 120 5.16 0.05 4.76
C ASP A 120 4.28 0.09 3.49
N VAL A 121 3.10 -0.53 3.53
CA VAL A 121 2.08 -0.46 2.47
C VAL A 121 1.61 0.99 2.28
N LEU A 122 1.21 1.69 3.34
CA LEU A 122 0.83 3.09 3.29
C LEU A 122 1.96 3.99 2.76
N LEU A 123 3.20 3.82 3.24
CA LEU A 123 4.34 4.62 2.81
C LEU A 123 4.74 4.40 1.33
N THR A 124 4.41 3.23 0.77
CA THR A 124 4.59 2.92 -0.66
C THR A 124 3.35 3.20 -1.51
N SER A 125 2.24 3.60 -0.87
CA SER A 125 0.93 3.76 -1.52
C SER A 125 0.91 4.93 -2.49
N PRO A 126 0.25 4.82 -3.66
CA PRO A 126 0.01 5.96 -4.55
C PRO A 126 -0.59 7.19 -3.85
N TRP A 127 -1.34 6.97 -2.76
CA TRP A 127 -2.00 8.01 -1.99
C TRP A 127 -1.26 8.42 -0.70
N PHE A 128 -0.04 7.96 -0.43
CA PHE A 128 0.68 8.23 0.84
C PHE A 128 0.79 9.71 1.22
N HIS A 129 0.76 10.60 0.22
CA HIS A 129 0.95 12.04 0.34
C HIS A 129 -0.33 12.82 0.69
N TRP A 130 -1.46 12.14 0.88
CA TRP A 130 -2.73 12.77 1.23
C TRP A 130 -2.86 12.99 2.74
N ALA A 131 -3.36 14.17 3.11
CA ALA A 131 -3.39 14.65 4.50
C ALA A 131 -4.27 13.78 5.42
N GLU A 132 -5.25 13.07 4.86
CA GLU A 132 -6.10 12.11 5.56
C GLU A 132 -5.29 11.05 6.31
N PHE A 133 -4.18 10.58 5.75
CA PHE A 133 -3.33 9.56 6.37
C PHE A 133 -2.43 10.08 7.49
N PHE A 134 -2.36 11.40 7.69
CA PHE A 134 -1.52 12.00 8.73
C PHE A 134 -1.80 11.45 10.15
N PRO A 135 -3.07 11.30 10.61
CA PRO A 135 -3.38 10.75 11.94
C PRO A 135 -3.09 9.25 12.10
N LEU A 136 -2.83 8.51 11.01
CA LEU A 136 -2.33 7.14 11.11
C LEU A 136 -0.81 7.11 11.30
N LEU A 137 -0.09 8.00 10.61
CA LEU A 137 1.36 8.07 10.63
C LEU A 137 1.91 8.82 11.85
N LYS A 138 1.15 9.79 12.37
CA LYS A 138 1.59 10.77 13.36
C LYS A 138 0.56 10.95 14.47
N GLU A 139 1.05 11.17 15.67
CA GLU A 139 0.23 11.48 16.84
C GLU A 139 0.85 12.63 17.66
N PRO A 140 0.03 13.43 18.37
CA PRO A 140 0.55 14.55 19.15
C PRO A 140 1.37 14.03 20.34
N VAL A 141 2.52 14.66 20.59
CA VAL A 141 3.28 14.44 21.82
C VAL A 141 2.50 15.08 22.97
N LEU A 142 2.27 14.33 24.06
CA LEU A 142 1.46 14.77 25.20
C LEU A 142 2.33 15.11 26.42
N ASP A 143 1.88 16.07 27.23
CA ASP A 143 2.43 16.36 28.55
C ASP A 143 1.95 15.37 29.62
N ASP A 144 2.48 15.45 30.85
CA ASP A 144 2.10 14.62 32.00
C ASP A 144 0.60 14.75 32.40
N ARG A 145 -0.17 15.64 31.74
CA ARG A 145 -1.60 15.85 31.94
C ARG A 145 -2.43 15.45 30.72
N GLY A 146 -1.82 14.77 29.74
CA GLY A 146 -2.47 14.29 28.52
C GLY A 146 -2.79 15.39 27.49
N ARG A 147 -2.13 16.55 27.55
CA ARG A 147 -2.39 17.69 26.65
C ARG A 147 -1.29 17.80 25.58
N PRO A 148 -1.60 18.14 24.32
CA PRO A 148 -0.60 18.30 23.28
C PRO A 148 0.46 19.34 23.64
N ILE A 149 1.74 18.97 23.49
CA ILE A 149 2.88 19.89 23.61
C ILE A 149 2.96 20.75 22.35
N VAL A 150 3.27 22.03 22.51
CA VAL A 150 3.48 22.98 21.41
C VAL A 150 4.91 23.51 21.38
N ASP A 151 5.39 23.88 20.20
CA ASP A 151 6.67 24.58 20.01
C ASP A 151 6.59 26.09 20.30
N ASP A 152 7.73 26.77 20.22
CA ASP A 152 7.85 28.23 20.42
C ASP A 152 7.01 29.07 19.44
N ALA A 153 6.52 28.47 18.35
CA ALA A 153 5.63 29.09 17.36
C ALA A 153 4.15 28.71 17.57
N GLY A 154 3.82 28.01 18.66
CA GLY A 154 2.46 27.58 19.02
C GLY A 154 1.95 26.38 18.21
N ARG A 155 2.82 25.64 17.52
CA ARG A 155 2.45 24.47 16.70
C ARG A 155 2.56 23.19 17.51
N VAL A 156 1.57 22.30 17.41
CA VAL A 156 1.59 20.99 18.08
C VAL A 156 2.79 20.16 17.60
N LEU A 157 3.52 19.57 18.54
CA LEU A 157 4.58 18.61 18.28
C LEU A 157 3.97 17.22 18.00
N TYR A 158 4.50 16.54 16.99
CA TYR A 158 4.06 15.21 16.58
C TYR A 158 5.20 14.20 16.57
N GLN A 159 4.93 12.99 17.05
CA GLN A 159 5.81 11.83 16.93
C GLN A 159 5.28 10.82 15.90
N ASP A 160 6.11 9.87 15.51
CA ASP A 160 5.68 8.70 14.76
C ASP A 160 4.79 7.82 15.64
N ARG A 161 3.62 7.43 15.12
CA ARG A 161 2.77 6.43 15.79
C ARG A 161 3.36 5.03 15.62
N ASP A 162 3.23 4.20 16.65
CA ASP A 162 3.60 2.78 16.60
C ASP A 162 2.77 2.02 15.55
N PRO A 163 3.39 1.39 14.53
CA PRO A 163 2.66 0.57 13.57
C PRO A 163 2.07 -0.72 14.14
N HIS A 164 2.54 -1.17 15.30
CA HIS A 164 2.10 -2.41 15.96
C HIS A 164 0.91 -2.20 16.92
N GLY A 165 0.37 -0.98 16.98
CA GLY A 165 -0.81 -0.66 17.79
C GLY A 165 -2.07 -1.39 17.33
N ASP A 166 -2.90 -1.81 18.29
CA ASP A 166 -4.17 -2.49 18.04
C ASP A 166 -5.11 -1.65 17.15
N GLY A 167 -5.83 -2.31 16.25
CA GLY A 167 -6.74 -1.68 15.27
C GLY A 167 -6.10 -0.82 14.19
N MET A 168 -4.77 -0.66 14.13
CA MET A 168 -4.12 0.24 13.17
C MET A 168 -4.21 -0.22 11.71
N GLU A 169 -4.16 -1.53 11.44
CA GLU A 169 -4.39 -2.07 10.09
C GLU A 169 -5.85 -1.82 9.63
N ASP A 170 -6.83 -2.01 10.51
CA ASP A 170 -8.24 -1.75 10.20
C ASP A 170 -8.50 -0.26 9.91
N ALA A 171 -7.95 0.63 10.74
CA ALA A 171 -8.04 2.07 10.53
C ALA A 171 -7.32 2.52 9.24
N PHE A 172 -6.24 1.84 8.84
CA PHE A 172 -5.62 2.04 7.53
C PHE A 172 -6.54 1.60 6.38
N MET A 173 -7.15 0.41 6.47
CA MET A 173 -8.01 -0.14 5.42
C MET A 173 -9.21 0.75 5.13
N ASP A 174 -9.95 1.15 6.16
CA ASP A 174 -11.18 1.94 6.02
C ASP A 174 -10.87 3.33 5.42
N LEU A 175 -9.78 3.94 5.87
CA LEU A 175 -9.34 5.23 5.34
C LEU A 175 -8.77 5.11 3.92
N TRP A 176 -8.02 4.05 3.63
CA TRP A 176 -7.46 3.80 2.31
C TRP A 176 -8.56 3.59 1.27
N GLU A 177 -9.60 2.80 1.57
CA GLU A 177 -10.71 2.56 0.67
C GLU A 177 -11.46 3.86 0.33
N ALA A 178 -11.75 4.68 1.34
CA ALA A 178 -12.37 5.99 1.14
C ALA A 178 -11.50 6.92 0.28
N VAL A 179 -10.20 7.01 0.56
CA VAL A 179 -9.25 7.86 -0.17
C VAL A 179 -9.05 7.38 -1.61
N ALA A 180 -8.92 6.07 -1.84
CA ALA A 180 -8.66 5.49 -3.16
C ALA A 180 -9.86 5.67 -4.10
N ASN A 181 -11.09 5.52 -3.60
CA ASN A 181 -12.31 5.75 -4.36
C ASN A 181 -12.60 7.22 -4.62
N ALA A 182 -12.27 8.12 -3.68
CA ALA A 182 -12.40 9.55 -3.89
C ALA A 182 -11.34 10.13 -4.86
N ARG A 183 -10.25 9.40 -5.15
CA ARG A 183 -9.06 9.95 -5.81
C ARG A 183 -8.49 9.00 -6.86
N PRO A 184 -8.96 9.07 -8.12
CA PRO A 184 -8.49 8.23 -9.21
C PRO A 184 -6.97 8.31 -9.41
N LEU A 185 -6.34 7.17 -9.67
CA LEU A 185 -4.92 7.13 -10.02
C LEU A 185 -4.66 7.78 -11.37
N ARG A 186 -3.60 8.59 -11.45
CA ARG A 186 -3.14 9.18 -12.70
C ARG A 186 -2.39 8.14 -13.52
N LYS A 187 -2.52 8.22 -14.84
CA LYS A 187 -1.80 7.39 -15.82
C LYS A 187 -0.84 8.24 -16.64
N THR A 188 0.26 7.62 -17.06
CA THR A 188 1.16 8.12 -18.11
C THR A 188 0.43 8.11 -19.46
N PRO A 189 0.93 8.85 -20.48
CA PRO A 189 0.37 8.78 -21.84
C PRO A 189 0.38 7.37 -22.46
N ALA A 190 1.21 6.47 -21.94
CA ALA A 190 1.27 5.05 -22.34
C ALA A 190 0.30 4.14 -21.55
N GLY A 191 -0.60 4.71 -20.74
CA GLY A 191 -1.60 3.97 -19.96
C GLY A 191 -1.13 3.43 -18.61
N HIS A 192 0.18 3.37 -18.34
CA HIS A 192 0.70 2.89 -17.05
C HIS A 192 0.33 3.84 -15.90
N PHE A 193 -0.12 3.30 -14.77
CA PHE A 193 -0.34 4.05 -13.53
C PHE A 193 0.93 4.72 -13.02
N ILE A 194 0.81 5.93 -12.45
CA ILE A 194 1.92 6.68 -11.86
C ILE A 194 2.05 6.28 -10.38
N MET A 195 3.13 5.58 -10.05
CA MET A 195 3.44 5.11 -8.69
C MET A 195 4.36 6.08 -7.94
N PRO A 196 4.41 6.08 -6.58
CA PRO A 196 5.24 7.01 -5.81
C PRO A 196 6.73 6.96 -6.16
N HIS A 197 7.26 5.77 -6.42
CA HIS A 197 8.66 5.58 -6.80
C HIS A 197 9.00 6.15 -8.20
N MET A 198 8.00 6.46 -9.02
CA MET A 198 8.14 7.10 -10.33
C MET A 198 8.11 8.62 -10.23
N LEU A 199 7.68 9.18 -9.09
CA LEU A 199 7.67 10.62 -8.87
C LEU A 199 9.08 11.09 -8.49
N PRO A 200 9.53 12.28 -8.95
CA PRO A 200 10.77 12.85 -8.45
C PRO A 200 10.68 13.07 -6.93
N PRO A 201 11.81 13.02 -6.19
CA PRO A 201 11.84 13.36 -4.79
C PRO A 201 11.16 14.71 -4.50
N SER A 202 10.52 14.84 -3.35
CA SER A 202 9.69 16.01 -2.99
C SER A 202 10.41 17.36 -3.13
N TYR A 203 11.74 17.39 -3.00
CA TYR A 203 12.55 18.60 -3.20
C TYR A 203 12.70 18.99 -4.69
N GLU A 204 12.81 18.04 -5.62
CA GLU A 204 12.84 18.31 -7.07
C GLU A 204 11.46 18.73 -7.59
N LEU A 205 10.38 18.13 -7.09
CA LEU A 205 9.01 18.59 -7.37
C LEU A 205 8.77 20.03 -6.87
N ARG A 206 9.32 20.40 -5.71
CA ARG A 206 9.28 21.78 -5.20
C ARG A 206 10.11 22.76 -6.06
N LYS A 207 11.24 22.33 -6.63
CA LYS A 207 11.99 23.12 -7.63
C LYS A 207 11.17 23.31 -8.91
N LEU A 208 10.60 22.24 -9.47
CA LEU A 208 9.80 22.27 -10.70
C LEU A 208 8.56 23.18 -10.58
N ARG A 209 7.88 23.17 -9.41
CA ARG A 209 6.80 24.13 -9.09
C ARG A 209 7.31 25.58 -8.99
N LYS A 210 8.53 25.82 -8.51
CA LYS A 210 9.13 27.18 -8.43
C LYS A 210 9.67 27.67 -9.78
N SER A 211 10.03 26.79 -10.70
CA SER A 211 10.65 27.14 -11.99
C SER A 211 9.65 27.37 -13.14
N GLY A 212 8.35 27.53 -12.83
CA GLY A 212 7.32 27.81 -13.86
C GLY A 212 7.09 26.66 -14.85
N GLY A 213 7.40 25.41 -14.46
CA GLY A 213 7.03 24.24 -15.25
C GLY A 213 5.52 24.13 -15.43
N PRO A 214 5.04 23.34 -16.42
CA PRO A 214 3.61 23.15 -16.64
C PRO A 214 2.92 22.71 -15.34
N PRO A 215 1.69 23.18 -15.06
CA PRO A 215 1.05 22.95 -13.78
C PRO A 215 0.86 21.45 -13.55
N LEU A 216 1.69 20.89 -12.67
CA LEU A 216 1.41 19.64 -11.97
C LEU A 216 0.25 19.91 -11.01
N ALA A 217 -0.94 19.96 -11.61
CA ALA A 217 -2.22 20.08 -10.95
C ALA A 217 -2.29 19.01 -9.86
N GLU A 218 -2.43 19.49 -8.63
CA GLU A 218 -2.90 18.75 -7.47
C GLU A 218 -2.30 17.35 -7.30
N ILE A 219 -0.98 17.31 -7.12
CA ILE A 219 -0.43 16.41 -6.09
C ILE A 219 -0.59 17.14 -4.75
N GLY A 220 -1.17 16.45 -3.78
CA GLY A 220 -1.61 16.98 -2.48
C GLY A 220 -0.50 17.59 -1.61
N PRO A 221 -0.84 18.12 -0.42
CA PRO A 221 0.12 18.80 0.44
C PRO A 221 1.18 17.83 1.00
N PHE A 222 2.34 17.79 0.34
CA PHE A 222 3.48 17.01 0.79
C PHE A 222 4.03 17.50 2.13
N VAL A 223 3.81 16.71 3.18
CA VAL A 223 4.57 16.77 4.43
C VAL A 223 6.04 16.45 4.12
N SER A 224 6.96 17.27 4.62
CA SER A 224 8.40 16.95 4.53
C SER A 224 8.75 15.93 5.61
N PHE A 225 9.47 14.87 5.25
CA PHE A 225 10.32 14.15 6.19
C PHE A 225 11.60 14.95 6.45
#